data_AF-A0A5S9MFK2-F1
#
_entry.id   AF-A0A5S9MFK2-F1
#
_cell.length_a   1.000
_cell.length_b   1.000
_cell.length_c   1.000
_cell.angle_alpha   90.00
_cell.angle_beta   90.00
_cell.angle_gamma   90.00
#
_symmetry.space_group_name_H-M   'P 1'
#
loop_
_entity.id
_entity.type
_entity.pdbx_description
1 polymer ?
#
loop_
_entity_poly.entity_id
_entity_poly.type
_entity_poly.pdbx_seq_one_letter_code
_entity_poly.pdbx_strand_id
1 'polypeptide(L)'
;MRRKNGTALELNSNPSRLDLKTEHLMKANEAGVNIMINTDAHNIAMLDHMEVGVTAARKGWTPKSKCREYFFSKRDQKVFNA
;
A
#
# COMPACT_ATOMS: atom_id res chain seq x y z
N MET A 1 2.87 19.30 -0.56
CA MET A 1 2.26 18.47 -1.63
C MET A 1 0.85 18.04 -1.20
N ARG A 2 -0.08 17.89 -2.16
CA ARG A 2 -1.56 18.01 -2.06
C ARG A 2 -2.25 17.44 -0.80
N ARG A 3 -3.02 18.29 -0.09
CA ARG A 3 -4.06 17.95 0.91
C ARG A 3 -5.50 18.29 0.45
N LYS A 4 -5.72 18.59 -0.83
CA LYS A 4 -6.97 19.23 -1.32
C LYS A 4 -8.06 18.30 -1.88
N ASN A 5 -7.83 16.99 -2.00
CA ASN A 5 -8.71 16.16 -2.87
C ASN A 5 -9.10 14.78 -2.31
N GLY A 6 -8.75 14.42 -1.07
CA GLY A 6 -8.98 13.05 -0.58
C GLY A 6 -8.23 11.96 -1.38
N THR A 7 -7.28 12.37 -2.23
CA THR A 7 -6.48 11.48 -3.09
C THR A 7 -5.53 10.65 -2.22
N ALA A 8 -5.61 9.33 -2.38
CA ALA A 8 -4.64 8.41 -1.81
C ALA A 8 -3.42 8.25 -2.74
N LEU A 9 -2.25 7.97 -2.17
CA LEU A 9 -1.04 7.60 -2.91
C LEU A 9 -0.98 6.09 -3.08
N GLU A 10 -0.61 5.62 -4.26
CA GLU A 10 -0.49 4.19 -4.57
C GLU A 10 0.86 3.63 -4.11
N LEU A 11 0.83 2.51 -3.39
CA LEU A 11 1.95 1.64 -3.08
C LEU A 11 1.83 0.38 -3.94
N ASN A 12 2.53 0.37 -5.06
CA ASN A 12 2.72 -0.77 -5.92
C ASN A 12 3.61 -1.82 -5.24
N SER A 13 3.06 -3.03 -5.10
CA SER A 13 3.65 -4.15 -4.37
C SER A 13 4.42 -5.10 -5.29
N ASN A 14 4.41 -4.85 -6.60
CA ASN A 14 5.18 -5.64 -7.54
C ASN A 14 6.68 -5.54 -7.19
N PRO A 15 7.37 -6.65 -6.86
CA PRO A 15 8.77 -6.62 -6.43
C PRO A 15 9.71 -5.93 -7.43
N SER A 16 9.40 -6.02 -8.72
CA SER A 16 10.19 -5.37 -9.80
C SER A 16 10.01 -3.86 -9.85
N ARG A 17 8.93 -3.34 -9.25
CA ARG A 17 8.44 -1.96 -9.39
C ARG A 17 8.04 -1.33 -8.05
N LEU A 18 8.49 -1.90 -6.93
CA LEU A 18 8.09 -1.50 -5.58
C LEU A 18 8.23 0.01 -5.40
N ASP A 19 7.08 0.70 -5.39
CA ASP A 19 6.97 2.15 -5.37
C ASP A 19 5.66 2.49 -4.67
N LEU A 20 5.60 3.26 -3.58
CA LEU A 20 6.56 4.19 -3.00
C LEU A 20 7.70 3.58 -2.18
N LYS A 21 8.89 4.18 -2.28
CA LYS A 21 9.99 3.95 -1.34
C LYS A 21 9.57 4.27 0.10
N THR A 22 10.17 3.57 1.07
CA THR A 22 9.93 3.74 2.51
C THR A 22 9.99 5.20 2.97
N GLU A 23 10.96 5.97 2.48
CA GLU A 23 11.11 7.39 2.82
C GLU A 23 9.92 8.24 2.36
N HIS A 24 9.32 7.91 1.22
CA HIS A 24 8.15 8.60 0.71
C HIS A 24 6.90 8.19 1.46
N LEU A 25 6.80 6.93 1.91
CA LEU A 25 5.74 6.47 2.80
C LEU A 25 5.76 7.26 4.12
N MET A 26 6.93 7.42 4.74
CA MET A 26 7.09 8.24 5.95
C MET A 26 6.64 9.69 5.72
N LYS A 27 7.09 10.32 4.64
CA LYS A 27 6.66 11.69 4.27
C LYS A 27 5.16 11.78 4.01
N ALA A 28 4.56 10.76 3.39
CA ALA A 28 3.13 10.70 3.15
C ALA A 28 2.33 10.56 4.45
N ASN A 29 2.84 9.78 5.40
CA ASN A 29 2.28 9.63 6.74
C ASN A 29 2.32 10.95 7.51
N GLU A 30 3.46 11.64 7.50
CA GLU A 30 3.62 12.99 8.09
C GLU A 30 2.68 14.02 7.44
N ALA A 31 2.51 13.94 6.12
CA ALA A 31 1.58 14.79 5.38
C ALA A 31 0.09 14.42 5.62
N GLY A 32 -0.18 13.31 6.32
CA GLY A 32 -1.52 12.82 6.64
C GLY A 32 -2.27 12.22 5.44
N VAL A 33 -1.54 11.85 4.38
CA VAL A 33 -2.08 11.28 3.13
C VAL A 33 -2.42 9.81 3.33
N ASN A 34 -3.49 9.34 2.67
CA ASN A 34 -3.84 7.92 2.70
C ASN A 34 -2.96 7.14 1.72
N ILE A 35 -2.55 5.93 2.09
CA ILE A 35 -1.80 5.01 1.23
C ILE A 35 -2.72 3.91 0.74
N MET A 36 -2.63 3.58 -0.54
CA MET A 36 -3.41 2.55 -1.19
C MET A 36 -2.48 1.47 -1.74
N ILE A 37 -2.56 0.24 -1.25
CA ILE A 37 -1.69 -0.85 -1.71
C ILE A 37 -2.33 -1.55 -2.92
N ASN A 38 -1.55 -1.75 -4.00
CA ASN A 38 -1.94 -2.47 -5.22
C ASN A 38 -0.82 -3.41 -5.65
N THR A 39 -1.12 -4.52 -6.33
CA THR A 39 -0.14 -5.48 -6.86
C THR A 39 0.14 -5.31 -8.35
N ASP A 40 -0.67 -4.54 -9.07
CA ASP A 40 -0.60 -4.38 -10.53
C ASP A 40 -0.60 -5.75 -11.25
N ALA A 41 -1.45 -6.64 -10.74
CA ALA A 41 -1.48 -8.04 -11.15
C ALA A 41 -2.05 -8.20 -12.57
N HIS A 42 -1.24 -8.78 -13.46
CA HIS A 42 -1.65 -9.20 -14.80
C HIS A 42 -1.88 -10.73 -14.87
N ASN A 43 -1.67 -11.45 -13.77
CA ASN A 43 -1.97 -12.86 -13.59
C ASN A 43 -2.30 -13.14 -12.10
N ILE A 44 -2.89 -14.31 -11.80
CA ILE A 44 -3.35 -14.65 -10.44
C ILE A 44 -2.19 -14.75 -9.44
N ALA A 45 -1.04 -15.27 -9.86
CA ALA A 45 0.13 -15.41 -8.97
C ALA A 45 0.69 -14.06 -8.51
N MET A 46 0.50 -12.99 -9.29
CA MET A 46 0.92 -11.64 -8.88
C MET A 46 0.08 -11.06 -7.73
N LEU A 47 -1.04 -11.68 -7.35
CA LEU A 47 -1.80 -11.28 -6.16
C LEU A 47 -1.00 -11.52 -4.87
N ASP A 48 -0.12 -12.52 -4.85
CA ASP A 48 0.73 -12.84 -3.69
C ASP A 48 1.75 -11.73 -3.39
N HIS A 49 2.01 -10.84 -4.36
CA HIS A 49 2.86 -9.67 -4.14
C HIS A 49 2.29 -8.69 -3.12
N MET A 50 1.00 -8.79 -2.75
CA MET A 50 0.39 -7.93 -1.73
C MET A 50 1.17 -7.96 -0.40
N GLU A 51 1.75 -9.12 -0.06
CA GLU A 51 2.58 -9.28 1.15
C GLU A 51 3.81 -8.35 1.14
N VAL A 52 4.39 -8.12 -0.05
CA VAL A 52 5.53 -7.20 -0.22
C VAL A 52 5.09 -5.77 0.03
N GLY A 53 3.92 -5.37 -0.48
CA GLY A 53 3.34 -4.05 -0.24
C GLY A 53 3.01 -3.80 1.23
N VAL A 54 2.40 -4.78 1.89
CA VAL A 54 2.12 -4.72 3.34
C VAL A 54 3.41 -4.60 4.13
N THR A 55 4.44 -5.37 3.79
CA THR A 55 5.75 -5.30 4.43
C THR A 55 6.42 -3.93 4.23
N ALA A 56 6.33 -3.36 3.02
CA ALA A 56 6.83 -2.02 2.73
C ALA A 56 6.07 -0.94 3.53
N ALA A 57 4.74 -1.03 3.63
CA ALA A 57 3.92 -0.13 4.44
C ALA A 57 4.26 -0.21 5.93
N ARG A 58 4.49 -1.42 6.46
CA ARG A 58 4.95 -1.64 7.84
C ARG A 58 6.33 -1.02 8.07
N LYS A 59 7.28 -1.21 7.14
CA LYS A 59 8.60 -0.56 7.20
C LYS A 59 8.52 0.96 7.11
N GLY A 60 7.53 1.50 6.42
CA GLY A 60 7.24 2.93 6.31
C GLY A 60 6.50 3.53 7.51
N TRP A 61 6.24 2.73 8.56
CA TRP A 61 5.49 3.12 9.75
C TRP A 61 4.08 3.64 9.42
N THR A 62 3.48 3.13 8.35
CA THR A 62 2.15 3.55 7.89
C THR A 62 1.07 3.03 8.84
N PRO A 63 0.29 3.92 9.50
CA PRO A 63 -0.78 3.49 10.39
C PRO A 63 -1.89 2.77 9.62
N LYS A 64 -2.47 1.74 10.24
CA LYS A 64 -3.61 1.00 9.67
C LYS A 64 -4.78 1.89 9.25
N SER A 65 -5.05 2.95 10.01
CA SER A 65 -6.12 3.91 9.72
C SER A 65 -5.89 4.71 8.43
N LYS A 66 -4.63 4.79 7.97
CA LYS A 66 -4.20 5.52 6.78
C LYS A 66 -3.89 4.62 5.60
N CYS A 67 -3.75 3.32 5.83
CA CYS A 67 -3.46 2.32 4.81
C CYS A 67 -4.74 1.58 4.43
N ARG A 68 -5.12 1.60 3.16
CA ARG A 68 -6.15 0.72 2.62
C ARG A 68 -5.53 -0.19 1.58
N GLU A 69 -5.90 -1.46 1.65
CA GLU A 69 -5.64 -2.42 0.60
C GLU A 69 -6.75 -2.28 -0.45
N TYR A 70 -6.40 -2.22 -1.74
CA TYR A 70 -7.34 -2.60 -2.78
C TYR A 70 -7.27 -4.11 -2.87
N PHE A 71 -8.37 -4.87 -2.74
CA PHE A 71 -8.68 -5.98 -3.65
C PHE A 71 -10.11 -6.52 -3.47
N PHE A 72 -10.64 -6.94 -4.62
CA PHE A 72 -12.01 -7.31 -4.98
C PHE A 72 -12.67 -8.46 -4.18
N SER A 73 -11.99 -9.06 -3.20
CA SER A 73 -12.48 -10.28 -2.53
C SER A 73 -12.17 -10.29 -1.05
N LYS A 74 -13.12 -10.78 -0.23
CA LYS A 74 -13.04 -10.85 1.24
C LYS A 74 -11.91 -11.74 1.78
N ARG A 75 -11.16 -12.46 0.93
CA ARG A 75 -10.09 -13.38 1.35
C ARG A 75 -8.84 -12.65 1.87
N ASP A 76 -8.54 -11.47 1.31
CA ASP A 76 -7.20 -10.87 1.44
C ASP A 76 -7.12 -9.78 2.51
N GLN A 77 -8.27 -9.33 3.03
CA GLN A 77 -8.36 -8.45 4.22
C GLN A 77 -7.66 -9.01 5.48
N LYS A 78 -7.19 -10.26 5.44
CA LYS A 78 -6.48 -10.92 6.53
C LYS A 78 -4.99 -10.59 6.60
N VAL A 79 -4.35 -10.16 5.50
CA VAL A 79 -2.87 -10.05 5.45
C VAL A 79 -2.33 -8.96 6.38
N PHE A 80 -3.03 -7.84 6.55
CA PHE A 80 -2.61 -6.79 7.49
C PHE A 80 -3.06 -7.05 8.94
N ASN A 81 -3.96 -8.01 9.17
CA ASN A 81 -4.51 -8.36 10.48
C ASN A 81 -3.72 -9.45 11.24
N ALA A 82 -2.68 -10.03 10.62
CA ALA A 82 -1.74 -10.97 11.26
C ALA A 82 -0.50 -10.24 11.79
#